data_AF-A0A533U6J7-F1
#
_entry.id   AF-A0A533U6J7-F1
#
_cell.length_a   1.000
_cell.length_b   1.000
_cell.length_c   1.000
_cell.angle_alpha   90.00
_cell.angle_beta   90.00
_cell.angle_gamma   90.00
#
_symmetry.space_group_name_H-M   'P 1'
#
loop_
_entity.id
_entity.type
_entity.pdbx_description
1 polymer ?
#
loop_
_entity_poly.entity_id
_entity_poly.type
_entity_poly.pdbx_seq_one_letter_code
_entity_poly.pdbx_strand_id
1 'polypeptide(L)'
;MQVLSNCELAVGLVKHTKKMDDGDYKFLLKLDSKYNFLLNKKNEKKTGGYLVVEIVPKDQDSKKLDLPKSGDKVMVWGAWVTDKPKGWHEIHPAWKVVIQ
;
A
#
# COMPACT_ATOMS: atom_id res chain seq x y z
N MET A 1 -2.99 -3.72 -13.89
CA MET A 1 -3.72 -4.11 -12.66
C MET A 1 -5.19 -4.39 -12.98
N GLN A 2 -5.96 -4.94 -12.02
CA GLN A 2 -7.42 -4.95 -12.05
C GLN A 2 -7.93 -4.06 -10.90
N VAL A 3 -8.74 -3.05 -11.20
CA VAL A 3 -9.30 -2.15 -10.18
C VAL A 3 -10.46 -2.82 -9.45
N LEU A 4 -10.44 -2.76 -8.11
CA LEU A 4 -11.51 -3.21 -7.22
C LEU A 4 -12.29 -2.02 -6.67
N SER A 5 -11.57 -0.95 -6.30
CA SER A 5 -12.12 0.35 -5.94
C SER A 5 -11.20 1.46 -6.44
N ASN A 6 -11.80 2.53 -6.98
CA ASN A 6 -11.05 3.70 -7.44
C ASN A 6 -10.47 4.52 -6.30
N CYS A 7 -10.92 4.35 -5.05
CA CYS A 7 -10.38 5.02 -3.87
C CYS A 7 -10.78 4.23 -2.63
N GLU A 8 -9.79 3.80 -1.85
CA GLU A 8 -10.01 3.04 -0.64
C GLU A 8 -9.10 3.52 0.49
N LEU A 9 -9.58 3.42 1.73
CA LEU A 9 -8.80 3.75 2.92
C LEU A 9 -8.21 2.48 3.52
N ALA A 10 -6.89 2.48 3.71
CA ALA A 10 -6.18 1.46 4.49
C ALA A 10 -5.53 2.11 5.71
N VAL A 11 -5.68 1.48 6.88
CA VAL A 11 -5.00 1.94 8.11
C VAL A 11 -4.28 0.76 8.74
N GLY A 12 -3.05 0.98 9.20
CA GLY A 12 -2.24 -0.08 9.78
C GLY A 12 -0.84 0.36 10.21
N LEU A 13 -0.04 -0.62 10.60
CA LEU A 13 1.36 -0.45 10.99
C LEU A 13 2.30 -0.83 9.84
N VAL A 14 3.24 0.05 9.53
CA VAL A 14 4.26 -0.19 8.50
C VAL A 14 5.27 -1.22 9.00
N LYS A 15 5.62 -2.20 8.17
CA LYS A 15 6.55 -3.30 8.52
C LYS A 15 7.86 -3.28 7.77
N HIS A 16 7.83 -3.03 6.47
CA HIS A 16 9.03 -2.98 5.64
C HIS A 16 8.82 -1.95 4.55
N THR A 17 9.80 -1.08 4.35
CA THR A 17 9.77 0.03 3.40
C THR A 17 10.96 -0.11 2.45
N LYS A 18 10.71 0.01 1.15
CA LYS A 18 11.73 -0.12 0.12
C LYS A 18 11.52 0.93 -0.97
N LYS A 19 12.61 1.58 -1.36
CA LYS A 19 12.66 2.35 -2.62
C LYS A 19 12.95 1.40 -3.78
N MET A 20 12.21 1.54 -4.86
CA MET A 20 12.31 0.74 -6.07
C MET A 20 13.23 1.44 -7.09
N ASP A 21 13.79 0.66 -8.02
CA ASP A 21 14.78 1.16 -8.99
C ASP A 21 14.18 2.16 -10.00
N ASP A 22 12.87 2.09 -10.23
CA ASP A 22 12.09 2.99 -11.10
C ASP A 22 11.68 4.32 -10.44
N GLY A 23 11.99 4.47 -9.15
CA GLY A 23 11.70 5.65 -8.33
C GLY A 23 10.48 5.51 -7.43
N ASP A 24 9.75 4.39 -7.52
CA ASP A 24 8.57 4.15 -6.69
C ASP A 24 8.94 3.75 -5.27
N TYR A 25 7.98 3.85 -4.35
CA TYR A 25 8.16 3.44 -2.96
C TYR A 25 7.14 2.38 -2.60
N LYS A 26 7.63 1.23 -2.15
CA LYS A 26 6.80 0.11 -1.70
C LYS A 26 6.94 -0.08 -0.20
N PHE A 27 5.82 -0.33 0.48
CA PHE A 27 5.86 -0.84 1.84
C PHE A 27 4.79 -1.89 2.14
N LEU A 28 5.08 -2.71 3.16
CA LEU A 28 4.14 -3.68 3.71
C LEU A 28 3.39 -3.06 4.89
N LEU A 29 2.07 -3.15 4.85
CA LEU A 29 1.18 -2.61 5.87
C LEU A 29 0.46 -3.77 6.60
N LYS A 30 0.68 -3.86 7.91
CA LYS A 30 -0.15 -4.69 8.79
C LYS A 30 -1.43 -3.92 9.08
N LEU A 31 -2.50 -4.30 8.39
CA LEU A 31 -3.80 -3.64 8.53
C LEU A 31 -4.37 -3.79 9.93
N ASP A 32 -5.10 -2.76 10.36
CA ASP A 32 -6.01 -2.89 11.49
C ASP A 32 -7.15 -3.82 11.12
N SER A 33 -7.67 -4.55 12.11
CA SER A 33 -8.64 -5.63 11.90
C SER A 33 -9.85 -5.22 11.04
N LYS A 34 -10.32 -3.97 11.18
CA LYS A 34 -11.47 -3.45 10.42
C LYS A 34 -11.20 -3.27 8.92
N TYR A 35 -9.94 -3.25 8.49
CA TYR A 35 -9.53 -3.13 7.09
C TYR A 35 -9.05 -4.45 6.48
N ASN A 36 -9.06 -5.56 7.22
CA ASN A 36 -8.58 -6.85 6.71
C ASN A 36 -9.31 -7.34 5.45
N PHE A 37 -10.50 -6.81 5.15
CA PHE A 37 -11.22 -7.08 3.89
C PHE A 37 -10.44 -6.67 2.63
N LEU A 38 -9.41 -5.82 2.77
CA LEU A 38 -8.52 -5.42 1.67
C LEU A 38 -7.54 -6.51 1.26
N LEU A 39 -7.38 -7.56 2.07
CA LEU A 39 -6.47 -8.68 1.80
C LEU A 39 -7.19 -9.80 1.07
N ASN A 40 -6.40 -10.62 0.37
CA ASN A 40 -6.87 -11.90 -0.13
C ASN A 40 -5.92 -13.05 0.26
N LYS A 41 -6.29 -14.27 -0.13
CA LYS A 41 -5.48 -15.49 0.10
C LYS A 41 -4.05 -15.40 -0.48
N LYS A 42 -3.81 -14.57 -1.50
CA LYS A 42 -2.47 -14.38 -2.06
C LYS A 42 -1.64 -13.41 -1.20
N ASN A 43 -2.23 -12.41 -0.55
CA ASN A 43 -1.54 -11.64 0.48
C ASN A 43 -1.06 -12.56 1.62
N GLU A 44 -1.95 -13.40 2.16
CA GLU A 44 -1.59 -14.36 3.22
C GLU A 44 -0.40 -15.24 2.81
N LYS A 45 -0.44 -15.81 1.60
CA LYS A 45 0.58 -16.76 1.13
C LYS A 45 1.89 -16.13 0.67
N LYS A 46 1.87 -14.91 0.12
CA LYS A 46 3.04 -14.31 -0.56
C LYS A 46 3.60 -13.08 0.13
N THR A 47 2.81 -12.40 0.94
CA THR A 47 3.21 -11.16 1.62
C THR A 47 3.11 -11.31 3.14
N GLY A 48 2.89 -12.52 3.66
CA GLY A 48 2.76 -12.78 5.09
C GLY A 48 1.48 -12.20 5.71
N GLY A 49 0.44 -11.99 4.89
CA GLY A 49 -0.80 -11.35 5.33
C GLY A 49 -0.72 -9.83 5.43
N TYR A 50 0.30 -9.20 4.84
CA TYR A 50 0.41 -7.75 4.77
C TYR A 50 -0.17 -7.20 3.47
N LEU A 51 -0.79 -6.03 3.55
CA LEU A 51 -1.17 -5.28 2.35
C LEU A 51 0.08 -4.67 1.74
N VAL A 52 0.22 -4.80 0.42
CA VAL A 52 1.27 -4.09 -0.31
C VAL A 52 0.74 -2.69 -0.61
N VAL A 53 1.55 -1.67 -0.36
CA VAL A 53 1.26 -0.29 -0.71
C VAL A 53 2.38 0.21 -1.59
N GLU A 54 2.03 0.81 -2.72
CA GLU A 54 2.98 1.35 -3.68
C GLU A 54 2.63 2.78 -4.01
N ILE A 55 3.58 3.67 -3.70
CA ILE A 55 3.51 5.08 -4.00
C ILE A 55 4.29 5.30 -5.29
N VAL A 56 3.64 5.93 -6.27
CA VAL A 56 4.22 6.31 -7.55
C VAL A 56 4.39 7.84 -7.55
N PRO A 57 5.59 8.38 -7.21
CA PRO A 57 5.76 9.83 -7.07
C PRO A 57 5.50 10.61 -8.36
N LYS A 58 5.71 9.97 -9.52
CA LYS A 58 5.45 10.58 -10.84
C LYS A 58 3.96 10.87 -11.08
N ASP A 59 3.07 10.15 -10.38
CA ASP A 59 1.63 10.31 -10.48
C ASP A 59 1.09 11.32 -9.45
N GLN A 60 1.97 12.03 -8.74
CA GLN A 60 1.61 12.98 -7.69
C GLN A 60 2.20 14.38 -7.95
N ASP A 61 1.41 15.42 -7.67
CA ASP A 61 1.83 16.83 -7.75
C ASP A 61 2.75 17.26 -6.58
N SER A 62 3.03 16.38 -5.61
CA SER A 62 3.78 16.72 -4.41
C SER A 62 5.30 16.53 -4.57
N LYS A 63 6.06 17.62 -4.40
CA LYS A 63 7.54 17.61 -4.34
C LYS A 63 8.11 17.06 -3.02
N LYS A 64 7.29 16.82 -2.00
CA LYS A 64 7.71 16.27 -0.70
C LYS A 64 6.81 15.10 -0.32
N LEU A 65 7.35 13.91 -0.50
CA LEU A 65 6.73 12.68 0.00
C LEU A 65 7.47 12.27 1.26
N ASP A 66 6.87 12.52 2.42
CA ASP A 66 7.37 11.98 3.69
C ASP A 66 6.99 10.50 3.76
N LEU A 67 7.99 9.66 3.53
CA LEU A 67 7.80 8.22 3.53
C LEU A 67 7.73 7.71 4.95
N PRO A 68 6.73 6.86 5.27
CA PRO A 68 6.66 6.27 6.58
C PRO A 68 7.82 5.29 6.77
N LYS A 69 8.22 5.11 8.02
CA LYS A 69 9.24 4.15 8.45
C LYS A 69 8.58 2.92 9.02
N SER A 70 9.33 1.82 9.11
CA SER A 70 8.87 0.64 9.84
C SER A 70 8.53 1.01 11.29
N GLY A 71 7.37 0.56 11.76
CA GLY A 71 6.82 0.92 13.07
C GLY A 71 5.77 2.03 13.03
N ASP A 72 5.79 2.90 12.03
CA ASP A 72 4.84 4.00 11.94
C ASP A 72 3.41 3.49 11.75
N LYS A 73 2.48 4.18 12.40
CA LYS A 73 1.05 4.01 12.17
C LYS A 73 0.63 4.97 11.06
N VAL A 74 -0.04 4.47 10.04
CA VAL A 74 -0.39 5.27 8.86
C VAL A 74 -1.84 5.10 8.43
N MET A 75 -2.37 6.15 7.81
CA MET A 75 -3.56 6.12 6.97
C MET A 75 -3.16 6.31 5.52
N VAL A 76 -3.66 5.46 4.63
CA VAL A 76 -3.33 5.43 3.20
C VAL A 76 -4.61 5.55 2.38
N TRP A 77 -4.58 6.42 1.37
CA TRP A 77 -5.61 6.47 0.33
C TRP A 77 -4.98 6.19 -1.03
N GLY A 78 -5.65 5.34 -1.79
CA GLY A 78 -5.23 4.98 -3.12
C GLY A 78 -6.22 4.06 -3.83
N ALA A 79 -5.85 3.63 -5.05
CA ALA A 79 -6.64 2.68 -5.80
C ALA A 79 -6.41 1.28 -5.22
N TRP A 80 -7.49 0.60 -4.84
CA TRP A 80 -7.43 -0.79 -4.39
C TRP A 80 -7.53 -1.69 -5.61
N VAL A 81 -6.49 -2.48 -5.83
CA VAL A 81 -6.29 -3.24 -7.05
C VAL A 81 -5.87 -4.67 -6.75
N THR A 82 -6.06 -5.55 -7.73
CA THR A 82 -5.32 -6.81 -7.83
C THR A 82 -4.15 -6.63 -8.79
N ASP A 83 -2.93 -6.92 -8.31
CA ASP A 83 -1.77 -7.13 -9.16
C ASP A 83 -2.01 -8.43 -9.95
N LYS A 84 -2.26 -8.34 -11.26
CA LYS A 84 -2.58 -9.51 -12.09
C LYS A 84 -1.43 -10.53 -12.13
N PRO A 85 -0.17 -10.13 -12.41
CA PRO A 85 0.99 -11.04 -12.32
C PRO A 85 1.16 -11.73 -10.95
N LYS A 86 0.95 -11.00 -9.85
CA LYS A 86 1.30 -11.51 -8.50
C LYS A 86 0.12 -12.18 -7.79
N GLY A 87 -1.08 -11.68 -8.03
CA GLY A 87 -2.37 -12.15 -7.54
C GLY A 87 -2.82 -11.59 -6.19
N TRP A 88 -1.99 -10.82 -5.49
CA TRP A 88 -2.37 -10.17 -4.23
C TRP A 88 -3.14 -8.88 -4.47
N HIS A 89 -3.83 -8.43 -3.43
CA HIS A 89 -4.37 -7.09 -3.38
C HIS A 89 -3.35 -6.09 -2.86
N GLU A 90 -3.44 -4.87 -3.37
CA GLU A 90 -2.56 -3.77 -3.00
C GLU A 90 -3.26 -2.42 -3.18
N ILE A 91 -2.69 -1.40 -2.54
CA ILE A 91 -3.00 -0.01 -2.87
C ILE A 91 -1.93 0.47 -3.86
N HIS A 92 -2.31 0.66 -5.12
CA HIS A 92 -1.41 1.13 -6.17
C HIS A 92 -2.21 1.87 -7.26
N PRO A 93 -1.93 3.16 -7.52
CA PRO A 93 -1.02 4.00 -6.74
C PRO A 93 -1.67 4.41 -5.40
N ALA A 94 -0.85 4.57 -4.37
CA ALA A 94 -1.19 5.37 -3.20
C ALA A 94 -0.84 6.84 -3.47
N TRP A 95 -1.80 7.75 -3.32
CA TRP A 95 -1.61 9.19 -3.51
C TRP A 95 -1.64 10.01 -2.23
N LYS A 96 -2.04 9.40 -1.10
CA LYS A 96 -1.98 10.08 0.20
C LYS A 96 -1.59 9.09 1.28
N VAL A 97 -0.55 9.43 2.04
CA VAL A 97 -0.11 8.72 3.23
C VAL A 97 0.03 9.73 4.36
N VAL A 98 -0.61 9.45 5.49
CA VAL A 98 -0.56 10.28 6.69
C VAL A 98 -0.02 9.44 7.84
N ILE A 99 1.10 9.86 8.42
CA ILE A 99 1.71 9.28 9.62
C ILE A 99 0.95 9.81 10.85
N GLN A 100 0.60 8.94 11.78
CA GLN A 100 -0.08 9.27 13.05
C GLN A 100 0.89 9.43 14.21
#